data_AF-A0A634UC19-F1
#
_entry.id   AF-A0A634UC19-F1
#
_cell.length_a   1.000
_cell.length_b   1.000
_cell.length_c   1.000
_cell.angle_alpha   90.00
_cell.angle_beta   90.00
_cell.angle_gamma   90.00
#
_symmetry.space_group_name_H-M   'P 1'
#
loop_
_entity.id
_entity.type
_entity.pdbx_description
1 polymer ?
#
loop_
_entity_poly.entity_id
_entity_poly.type
_entity_poly.pdbx_seq_one_letter_code
_entity_poly.pdbx_strand_id
1 'polypeptide(L)'
;NTTNINSLSDSVTTLTDDALLWDAASGAFSAKHNGSDSKITNLAAGTLAADSTDAVNGSQLFATNENVSQNTTDIAANTTSITQNTTDIATNTTSINSLSDSVTTLTDDALLWDATSGAFSANHNGSDSKITNLAAGTLASDSTDAVNGSQLFATNENVS
;
A
#
# COMPACT_ATOMS: atom_id res chain seq x y z
N ASN A 1 24.64 -50.13 63.13
CA ASN A 1 25.46 -49.99 61.91
C ASN A 1 24.72 -50.40 60.64
N THR A 2 24.17 -51.61 60.53
CA THR A 2 23.46 -52.06 59.31
C THR A 2 22.30 -51.16 58.90
N THR A 3 21.45 -50.72 59.82
CA THR A 3 20.32 -49.83 59.52
C THR A 3 20.78 -48.50 58.90
N ASN A 4 21.81 -47.87 59.48
CA ASN A 4 22.34 -46.60 58.98
C ASN A 4 22.95 -46.76 57.57
N ILE A 5 23.60 -47.90 57.30
CA ILE A 5 24.17 -48.21 55.99
C ILE A 5 23.05 -48.38 54.96
N ASN A 6 21.97 -49.07 55.30
CA ASN A 6 20.82 -49.23 54.41
C ASN A 6 20.17 -47.87 54.10
N SER A 7 19.91 -47.04 55.12
CA SER A 7 19.34 -45.70 54.90
C SER A 7 20.21 -44.82 54.01
N LEU A 8 21.54 -44.92 54.14
CA LEU A 8 22.46 -44.24 53.25
C LEU A 8 22.37 -44.78 51.81
N SER A 9 22.33 -46.10 51.65
CA SER A 9 22.20 -46.74 50.33
C SER A 9 20.93 -46.30 49.63
N ASP A 10 19.80 -46.28 50.34
CA ASP A 10 18.52 -45.83 49.79
C ASP A 10 18.59 -44.36 49.38
N SER A 11 19.18 -43.50 50.22
CA SER A 11 19.35 -42.08 49.91
C SER A 11 20.22 -41.85 48.66
N VAL A 12 21.26 -42.67 48.46
CA VAL A 12 22.11 -42.62 47.27
C VAL A 12 21.33 -43.04 46.03
N THR A 13 20.55 -44.12 46.11
CA THR A 13 19.70 -44.57 45.01
C THR A 13 18.69 -43.48 44.62
N THR A 14 18.01 -42.87 45.59
CA THR A 14 17.08 -41.77 45.32
C THR A 14 17.77 -40.59 44.65
N LEU A 15 18.98 -40.22 45.10
CA LEU A 15 19.74 -39.16 44.45
C LEU A 15 20.09 -39.52 42.99
N THR A 16 20.46 -40.77 42.70
CA THR A 16 20.76 -41.19 41.33
C THR A 16 19.54 -41.24 40.43
N ASP A 17 18.34 -41.44 40.98
CA ASP A 17 17.09 -41.51 40.22
C ASP A 17 16.51 -40.11 39.93
N ASP A 18 16.63 -39.16 40.87
CA ASP A 18 15.98 -37.85 40.79
C ASP A 18 16.90 -36.71 40.29
N ALA A 19 18.22 -36.89 40.28
CA ALA A 19 19.16 -35.85 39.86
C ALA A 19 19.24 -35.67 38.33
N LEU A 20 19.51 -34.45 37.87
CA LEU A 20 19.98 -34.19 36.50
C LEU A 20 21.42 -34.69 36.35
N LEU A 21 21.59 -35.88 35.79
CA LEU A 21 22.89 -36.53 35.65
C LEU A 21 23.47 -36.34 34.24
N TRP A 22 24.81 -36.31 34.18
CA TRP A 22 25.53 -36.36 32.91
C TRP A 22 25.35 -37.74 32.27
N ASP A 23 24.83 -37.75 31.05
CA ASP A 23 24.78 -38.92 30.19
C ASP A 23 25.99 -38.91 29.24
N ALA A 24 26.97 -39.76 29.54
CA ALA A 24 28.19 -39.87 28.75
C ALA A 24 27.95 -40.40 27.33
N ALA A 25 26.87 -41.16 27.09
CA ALA A 25 26.54 -41.62 25.76
C ALA A 25 25.99 -40.48 24.89
N SER A 26 25.23 -39.56 25.49
CA SER A 26 24.68 -38.38 24.82
C SER A 26 25.63 -37.17 24.83
N GLY A 27 26.67 -37.19 25.68
CA GLY A 27 27.56 -36.05 25.87
C GLY A 27 26.85 -34.81 26.41
N ALA A 28 25.82 -34.99 27.25
CA ALA A 28 24.98 -33.91 27.79
C ALA A 28 24.37 -34.30 29.15
N PHE A 29 23.85 -33.32 29.89
CA PHE A 29 22.95 -33.62 31.01
C PHE A 29 21.60 -34.14 30.50
N SER A 30 21.13 -35.25 31.06
CA SER A 30 19.84 -35.82 30.70
C SER A 30 18.73 -35.24 31.58
N ALA A 31 17.75 -34.60 30.94
CA ALA A 31 16.50 -34.18 31.59
C ALA A 31 15.45 -35.31 31.62
N LYS A 32 15.84 -36.57 31.38
CA LYS A 32 14.90 -37.69 31.46
C LYS A 32 14.70 -38.12 32.90
N HIS A 33 13.44 -38.25 33.31
CA HIS A 33 13.05 -38.86 34.58
C HIS A 33 12.16 -40.06 34.28
N ASN A 34 12.48 -41.22 34.84
CA ASN A 34 11.81 -42.49 34.53
C ASN A 34 11.72 -42.78 33.01
N GLY A 35 12.78 -42.44 32.26
CA GLY A 35 12.90 -42.70 30.82
C GLY A 35 12.14 -41.73 29.90
N SER A 36 11.45 -40.72 30.44
CA SER A 36 10.70 -39.73 29.65
C SER A 36 11.32 -38.33 29.73
N ASP A 37 11.26 -37.58 28.64
CA ASP A 37 11.70 -36.17 28.61
C ASP A 37 10.89 -35.34 29.60
N SER A 38 11.58 -34.57 30.45
CA SER A 38 10.94 -33.77 31.51
C SER A 38 11.07 -32.27 31.25
N LYS A 39 10.18 -31.49 31.88
CA LYS A 39 10.29 -30.03 31.93
C LYS A 39 11.37 -29.63 32.92
N ILE A 40 12.13 -28.58 32.58
CA ILE A 40 12.94 -27.81 33.53
C ILE A 40 12.19 -26.51 33.80
N THR A 41 11.77 -26.31 35.04
CA THR A 41 10.98 -25.13 35.47
C THR A 41 11.71 -24.34 36.54
N ASN A 42 11.17 -23.18 36.93
CA ASN A 42 11.78 -22.22 37.86
C ASN A 42 13.14 -21.69 37.40
N LEU A 43 13.36 -21.71 36.08
CA LEU A 43 14.52 -21.11 35.44
C LEU A 43 14.36 -19.59 35.42
N ALA A 44 15.25 -18.87 36.10
CA ALA A 44 15.37 -17.42 35.96
C ALA A 44 15.60 -17.04 34.49
N ALA A 45 15.15 -15.87 34.05
CA ALA A 45 15.36 -15.44 32.68
C ALA A 45 16.87 -15.34 32.41
N GLY A 46 17.33 -16.00 31.34
CA GLY A 46 18.73 -15.97 30.94
C GLY A 46 19.13 -14.61 30.38
N THR A 47 20.40 -14.27 30.48
CA THR A 47 20.93 -13.05 29.88
C THR A 47 20.85 -13.15 28.35
N LEU A 48 20.29 -12.14 27.68
CA LEU A 48 20.25 -12.07 26.22
C LEU A 48 21.42 -11.22 25.71
N ALA A 49 22.55 -11.88 25.44
CA ALA A 49 23.77 -11.29 24.90
C ALA A 49 24.40 -12.25 23.88
N ALA A 50 25.24 -11.73 22.97
CA ALA A 50 25.79 -12.48 21.84
C ALA A 50 26.63 -13.71 22.26
N ASP A 51 27.24 -13.67 23.44
CA ASP A 51 28.09 -14.69 24.02
C ASP A 51 27.48 -15.38 25.25
N SER A 52 26.18 -15.16 25.51
CA SER A 52 25.49 -15.77 26.64
C SER A 52 25.39 -17.29 26.49
N THR A 53 25.67 -18.00 27.58
CA THR A 53 25.45 -19.45 27.72
C THR A 53 24.28 -19.75 28.65
N ASP A 54 23.51 -18.73 29.05
CA ASP A 54 22.36 -18.90 29.93
C ASP A 54 21.22 -19.59 29.16
N ALA A 55 20.55 -20.55 29.80
CA ALA A 55 19.31 -21.08 29.26
C ALA A 55 18.22 -20.00 29.29
N VAL A 56 17.43 -19.92 28.22
CA VAL A 56 16.27 -19.02 28.14
C VAL A 56 15.01 -19.73 28.63
N ASN A 57 14.12 -18.98 29.28
CA ASN A 57 12.85 -19.52 29.75
C ASN A 57 11.67 -19.13 28.82
N GLY A 58 10.50 -19.70 29.09
CA GLY A 58 9.30 -19.47 28.26
C GLY A 58 8.87 -18.02 28.16
N SER A 59 9.12 -17.18 29.18
CA SER A 59 8.72 -15.76 29.13
C SER A 59 9.50 -14.95 28.07
N GLN A 60 10.77 -15.30 27.84
CA GLN A 60 11.63 -14.64 26.86
C GLN A 60 11.23 -15.03 25.42
N LEU A 61 10.94 -16.32 25.21
CA LEU A 61 10.42 -16.79 23.93
C LEU A 61 9.02 -16.23 23.65
N PHE A 62 8.17 -16.13 24.69
CA PHE A 62 6.85 -15.51 24.58
C PHE A 62 6.94 -14.04 24.15
N ALA A 63 7.80 -13.23 24.79
CA ALA A 63 8.00 -11.83 24.40
C ALA A 63 8.47 -11.68 22.94
N THR A 64 9.36 -12.58 22.48
CA THR A 64 9.76 -12.63 21.07
C THR A 64 8.57 -12.94 20.16
N ASN A 65 7.74 -13.91 20.53
CA ASN A 65 6.57 -14.31 19.74
C ASN A 65 5.49 -13.22 19.67
N GLU A 66 5.31 -12.42 20.72
CA GLU A 66 4.43 -11.25 20.70
C GLU A 66 4.92 -10.22 19.67
N ASN A 67 6.22 -9.91 19.66
CA ASN A 67 6.81 -9.01 18.65
C ASN A 67 6.64 -9.55 17.22
N VAL A 68 6.81 -10.86 17.02
CA VAL A 68 6.59 -11.51 15.72
C VAL A 68 5.12 -11.45 15.29
N SER A 69 4.19 -11.62 16.23
CA SER A 69 2.75 -11.52 15.96
C SER A 69 2.34 -10.09 15.61
N GLN A 70 2.92 -9.09 16.28
CA GLN A 70 2.72 -7.68 15.93
C GLN A 70 3.25 -7.38 14.53
N ASN A 71 4.47 -7.82 14.20
CA ASN A 71 5.02 -7.67 12.85
C ASN A 71 4.12 -8.31 11.79
N THR A 72 3.53 -9.47 12.08
CA THR A 72 2.59 -10.16 11.17
C THR A 72 1.34 -9.31 10.93
N THR A 73 0.83 -8.66 11.97
CA THR A 73 -0.33 -7.75 11.89
C THR A 73 0.00 -6.50 11.07
N ASP A 74 1.16 -5.88 11.32
CA ASP A 74 1.61 -4.68 10.61
C ASP A 74 1.85 -4.96 9.11
N ILE A 75 2.41 -6.12 8.77
CA ILE A 75 2.59 -6.57 7.38
C ILE A 75 1.24 -6.76 6.67
N ALA A 76 0.24 -7.33 7.35
CA ALA A 76 -1.09 -7.49 6.78
C ALA A 76 -1.78 -6.14 6.54
N ALA A 77 -1.62 -5.18 7.45
CA ALA A 77 -2.11 -3.82 7.29
C ALA A 77 -1.44 -3.12 6.09
N ASN A 78 -0.11 -3.21 5.98
CA ASN A 78 0.65 -2.66 4.85
C ASN A 78 0.19 -3.28 3.51
N THR A 79 -0.05 -4.59 3.48
CA THR A 79 -0.56 -5.30 2.29
C THR A 79 -1.92 -4.76 1.84
N THR A 80 -2.80 -4.47 2.82
CA THR A 80 -4.11 -3.87 2.55
C THR A 80 -3.97 -2.44 1.99
N SER A 81 -3.11 -1.61 2.58
CA SER A 81 -2.85 -0.25 2.08
C SER A 81 -2.25 -0.24 0.67
N ILE A 82 -1.32 -1.16 0.37
CA ILE A 82 -0.74 -1.30 -0.97
C ILE A 82 -1.81 -1.70 -2.00
N THR A 83 -2.71 -2.61 -1.63
CA THR A 83 -3.82 -3.01 -2.49
C THR A 83 -4.74 -1.83 -2.78
N GLN A 84 -5.09 -1.04 -1.76
CA GLN A 84 -5.90 0.17 -1.93
C GLN A 84 -5.21 1.19 -2.85
N ASN A 85 -3.92 1.47 -2.62
CA ASN A 85 -3.16 2.37 -3.48
C ASN A 85 -3.14 1.91 -4.94
N THR A 86 -3.08 0.59 -5.18
CA THR A 86 -3.13 0.02 -6.53
C THR A 86 -4.48 0.31 -7.21
N THR A 87 -5.59 0.16 -6.47
CA THR A 87 -6.93 0.52 -6.95
C THR A 87 -7.09 2.01 -7.21
N ASP A 88 -6.56 2.86 -6.33
CA ASP A 88 -6.63 4.32 -6.48
C ASP A 88 -5.84 4.79 -7.71
N ILE A 89 -4.66 4.21 -7.95
CA ILE A 89 -3.85 4.48 -9.15
C ILE A 89 -4.58 4.07 -10.44
N ALA A 90 -5.26 2.93 -10.44
CA ALA A 90 -6.05 2.49 -11.59
C ALA A 90 -7.24 3.43 -11.88
N THR A 91 -7.91 3.91 -10.83
CA THR A 91 -8.97 4.92 -10.92
C THR A 91 -8.42 6.23 -11.51
N ASN A 92 -7.32 6.74 -10.96
CA ASN A 92 -6.68 7.95 -11.44
C ASN A 92 -6.27 7.84 -12.91
N THR A 93 -5.73 6.69 -13.33
CA THR A 93 -5.37 6.42 -14.72
C THR A 93 -6.59 6.53 -15.64
N THR A 94 -7.73 5.97 -15.22
CA THR A 94 -8.99 6.05 -15.98
C THR A 94 -9.47 7.50 -16.09
N SER A 95 -9.48 8.24 -14.97
CA SER A 95 -9.88 9.66 -14.97
C SER A 95 -8.99 10.54 -15.84
N ILE A 96 -7.68 10.30 -15.84
CA ILE A 96 -6.71 11.02 -16.69
C ILE A 96 -7.01 10.75 -18.16
N ASN A 97 -7.29 9.51 -18.55
CA ASN A 97 -7.64 9.18 -19.94
C ASN A 97 -8.93 9.89 -20.36
N SER A 98 -9.98 9.87 -19.53
CA SER A 98 -11.23 10.58 -19.83
C SER A 98 -11.04 12.10 -19.95
N LEU A 99 -10.15 12.68 -19.14
CA LEU A 99 -9.80 14.10 -19.27
C LEU A 99 -9.04 14.37 -20.57
N SER A 100 -8.10 13.49 -20.95
CA SER A 100 -7.37 13.59 -22.22
C SER A 100 -8.31 13.54 -23.43
N ASP A 101 -9.31 12.64 -23.40
CA ASP A 101 -10.32 12.54 -24.45
C ASP A 101 -11.17 13.82 -24.51
N SER A 102 -11.59 14.33 -23.35
CA SER A 102 -12.38 15.57 -23.26
C SER A 102 -11.59 16.78 -23.80
N VAL A 103 -10.29 16.86 -23.50
CA VAL A 103 -9.40 17.91 -24.02
C VAL A 103 -9.29 17.79 -25.54
N THR A 104 -9.13 16.56 -26.07
CA THR A 104 -9.06 16.32 -27.52
C THR A 104 -10.35 16.78 -28.22
N THR A 105 -11.51 16.43 -27.67
CA THR A 105 -12.80 16.91 -28.19
C THR A 105 -12.90 18.43 -28.16
N LEU A 106 -12.48 19.07 -27.06
CA LEU A 106 -12.47 20.54 -26.98
C LEU A 106 -11.53 21.17 -28.01
N THR A 107 -10.37 20.57 -28.27
CA THR A 107 -9.44 21.09 -29.29
C THR A 107 -9.95 20.88 -30.72
N ASP A 108 -10.72 19.83 -30.97
CA ASP A 108 -11.27 19.57 -32.30
C ASP A 108 -12.49 20.46 -32.62
N ASP A 109 -13.32 20.78 -31.62
CA ASP A 109 -14.61 21.45 -31.82
C ASP A 109 -14.62 22.96 -31.50
N ALA A 110 -13.58 23.50 -30.86
CA ALA A 110 -13.53 24.92 -30.50
C ALA A 110 -13.10 25.85 -31.65
N LEU A 111 -13.50 27.12 -31.58
CA LEU A 111 -12.87 28.20 -32.37
C LEU A 111 -11.48 28.48 -31.80
N LEU A 112 -10.46 27.87 -32.39
CA LEU A 112 -9.07 28.02 -31.95
C LEU A 112 -8.34 29.11 -32.73
N TRP A 113 -7.36 29.74 -32.07
CA TRP A 113 -6.46 30.68 -32.73
C TRP A 113 -5.56 29.94 -33.73
N ASP A 114 -5.67 30.32 -35.00
CA ASP A 114 -4.74 29.90 -36.04
C ASP A 114 -3.65 30.97 -36.20
N ALA A 115 -2.45 30.64 -35.73
CA ALA A 115 -1.30 31.53 -35.79
C ALA A 115 -0.85 31.83 -37.23
N THR A 116 -1.15 30.95 -38.19
CA THR A 116 -0.80 31.17 -39.61
C THR A 116 -1.71 32.22 -40.23
N SER A 117 -3.00 32.12 -39.94
CA SER A 117 -4.00 33.09 -40.41
C SER A 117 -4.03 34.38 -39.57
N GLY A 118 -3.46 34.36 -38.36
CA GLY A 118 -3.52 35.49 -37.43
C GLY A 118 -4.95 35.79 -36.98
N ALA A 119 -5.80 34.77 -36.87
CA ALA A 119 -7.22 34.88 -36.56
C ALA A 119 -7.75 33.62 -35.85
N PHE A 120 -8.94 33.70 -35.25
CA PHE A 120 -9.67 32.51 -34.84
C PHE A 120 -10.21 31.78 -36.07
N SER A 121 -10.01 30.46 -36.13
CA SER A 121 -10.45 29.63 -37.25
C SER A 121 -11.78 28.94 -36.94
N ALA A 122 -12.70 29.02 -37.88
CA ALA A 122 -13.93 28.21 -37.90
C ALA A 122 -13.78 26.98 -38.82
N ASN A 123 -12.57 26.64 -39.24
CA ASN A 123 -12.33 25.43 -40.01
C ASN A 123 -12.55 24.21 -39.10
N HIS A 124 -13.43 23.30 -39.51
CA HIS A 124 -13.66 22.03 -38.82
C HIS A 124 -13.41 20.90 -39.80
N ASN A 125 -12.50 19.99 -39.46
CA ASN A 125 -12.14 18.85 -40.31
C ASN A 125 -11.78 19.25 -41.78
N GLY A 126 -11.06 20.36 -41.95
CA GLY A 126 -10.60 20.85 -43.25
C GLY A 126 -11.65 21.64 -44.05
N SER A 127 -12.83 21.89 -43.50
CA SER A 127 -13.91 22.62 -44.17
C SER A 127 -14.29 23.90 -43.44
N ASP A 128 -14.63 24.94 -44.19
CA ASP A 128 -15.17 26.18 -43.63
C ASP A 128 -16.53 25.90 -42.96
N SER A 129 -16.65 26.23 -41.68
CA SER A 129 -17.89 26.04 -40.93
C SER A 129 -18.71 27.32 -40.83
N LYS A 130 -20.02 27.16 -40.63
CA LYS A 130 -20.90 28.28 -40.30
C LYS A 130 -20.74 28.66 -38.83
N ILE A 131 -20.70 29.96 -38.57
CA ILE A 131 -20.93 30.51 -37.23
C ILE A 131 -22.39 30.96 -37.17
N THR A 132 -23.21 30.29 -36.38
CA THR A 132 -24.65 30.55 -36.26
C THR A 132 -24.98 31.15 -34.91
N ASN A 133 -26.26 31.53 -34.70
CA ASN A 133 -26.74 32.18 -33.48
C ASN A 133 -26.01 33.49 -33.14
N LEU A 134 -25.48 34.15 -34.17
CA LEU A 134 -24.86 35.47 -34.06
C LEU A 134 -25.96 36.53 -33.92
N ALA A 135 -25.94 37.27 -32.81
CA ALA A 135 -26.76 38.47 -32.65
C ALA A 135 -26.45 39.49 -33.75
N ALA A 136 -27.43 40.32 -34.13
CA ALA A 136 -27.18 41.37 -35.12
C ALA A 136 -26.12 42.34 -34.57
N GLY A 137 -25.06 42.57 -35.35
CA GLY A 137 -23.98 43.47 -34.97
C GLY A 137 -24.39 44.94 -35.04
N THR A 138 -23.73 45.79 -34.26
CA THR A 138 -23.97 47.23 -34.32
C THR A 138 -23.51 47.80 -35.67
N LEU A 139 -24.37 48.58 -36.34
CA LEU A 139 -24.03 49.23 -37.61
C LEU A 139 -23.58 50.68 -37.37
N ALA A 140 -22.28 50.85 -37.09
CA ALA A 140 -21.62 52.13 -36.86
C ALA A 140 -20.22 52.13 -37.50
N SER A 141 -19.64 53.31 -37.74
CA SER A 141 -18.37 53.46 -38.47
C SER A 141 -17.15 52.85 -37.76
N ASP A 142 -17.24 52.65 -36.45
CA ASP A 142 -16.20 52.13 -35.57
C ASP A 142 -16.56 50.76 -34.95
N SER A 143 -17.62 50.12 -35.44
CA SER A 143 -18.06 48.82 -34.94
C SER A 143 -17.07 47.70 -35.28
N THR A 144 -16.82 46.81 -34.32
CA THR A 144 -16.05 45.57 -34.49
C THR A 144 -16.92 44.32 -34.41
N ASP A 145 -18.24 44.49 -34.37
CA ASP A 145 -19.18 43.39 -34.32
C ASP A 145 -19.24 42.66 -35.67
N ALA A 146 -19.27 41.33 -35.63
CA ALA A 146 -19.62 40.57 -36.82
C ALA A 146 -21.10 40.82 -37.18
N VAL A 147 -21.39 40.96 -38.47
CA VAL A 147 -22.77 41.09 -38.98
C VAL A 147 -23.34 39.73 -39.33
N ASN A 148 -24.65 39.55 -39.13
CA ASN A 148 -25.34 38.31 -39.47
C ASN A 148 -26.15 38.43 -40.78
N GLY A 149 -26.72 37.31 -41.21
CA GLY A 149 -27.45 37.23 -42.48
C GLY A 149 -28.70 38.11 -42.57
N SER A 150 -29.39 38.42 -41.47
CA SER A 150 -30.60 39.26 -41.53
C SER A 150 -30.27 40.72 -41.85
N GLN A 151 -29.11 41.21 -41.41
CA GLN A 151 -28.64 42.57 -41.69
C GLN A 151 -28.24 42.74 -43.17
N LEU A 152 -27.53 41.76 -43.73
CA LEU A 152 -27.18 41.76 -45.16
C LEU A 152 -28.44 41.63 -46.04
N PHE A 153 -29.39 40.78 -45.63
CA PHE A 153 -30.68 40.65 -46.31
C PHE A 153 -31.45 41.97 -46.32
N ALA A 154 -31.59 42.65 -45.17
CA ALA A 154 -32.26 43.95 -45.09
C ALA A 154 -31.58 45.02 -45.95
N THR A 155 -30.25 44.97 -46.09
CA THR A 155 -29.54 45.85 -47.02
C THR A 155 -29.96 45.56 -48.46
N ASN A 156 -29.92 44.30 -48.89
CA ASN A 156 -30.26 43.90 -50.27
C ASN A 156 -31.67 44.31 -50.69
N GLU A 157 -32.66 44.22 -49.80
CA GLU A 157 -34.05 44.67 -50.07
C GLU A 157 -34.16 46.18 -50.32
N ASN A 158 -33.22 46.98 -49.82
CA ASN A 158 -33.19 48.43 -50.04
C ASN A 158 -32.40 48.85 -51.29
N VAL A 159 -31.67 47.93 -51.93
CA VAL A 159 -30.85 48.22 -53.13
C VAL A 159 -31.43 47.61 -54.42
N SER A 160 -32.39 46.69 -54.30
CA SER A 160 -33.19 46.13 -55.40
C SER A 160 -34.28 47.09 -55.89
#